data_AF-A0A3R7Z441-F1
#
_entry.id   AF-A0A3R7Z441-F1
#
_cell.length_a   1.000
_cell.length_b   1.000
_cell.length_c   1.000
_cell.angle_alpha   90.00
_cell.angle_beta   90.00
_cell.angle_gamma   90.00
#
_symmetry.space_group_name_H-M   'P 1'
#
loop_
_entity.id
_entity.type
_entity.pdbx_description
1 polymer ?
#
loop_
_entity_poly.entity_id
_entity_poly.type
_entity_poly.pdbx_seq_one_letter_code
_entity_poly.pdbx_strand_id
1 'polypeptide(L)'
;MEPSTQLTTTGELQALVTLAAPKCISILSFYALSILELIFAGHLGTAEMTAVAFSQIVFDFTIIVFTQGFNKGLNALGSQAFGAKNLLLLGRYAQMGCLGVTVVTLPLAFSWWFVGDLLRLFGVSPASVVLAQQYSKLSTLWLWPRLIYQYLTVYFDSQQIVLPTAIVSVSFVVVHVGMNVLVVFGVPS
;
A
#
# COMPACT_ATOMS: atom_id res chain seq x y z
N MET A 1 -16.44 -9.01 38.78
CA MET A 1 -15.84 -9.90 37.78
C MET A 1 -16.99 -10.51 37.00
N GLU A 2 -17.31 -9.96 35.83
CA GLU A 2 -18.22 -10.65 34.90
C GLU A 2 -17.53 -11.95 34.45
N PRO A 3 -18.25 -13.09 34.37
CA PRO A 3 -17.66 -14.32 33.87
C PRO A 3 -17.22 -14.08 32.43
N SER A 4 -15.95 -14.35 32.13
CA SER A 4 -15.46 -14.34 30.76
C SER A 4 -16.31 -15.32 29.96
N THR A 5 -17.21 -14.82 29.10
CA THR A 5 -17.95 -15.61 28.14
C THR A 5 -16.91 -16.29 27.25
N GLN A 6 -16.52 -17.53 27.59
CA GLN A 6 -15.61 -18.30 26.78
C GLN A 6 -16.34 -18.57 25.47
N LEU A 7 -15.90 -17.90 24.41
CA LEU A 7 -16.37 -18.19 23.07
C LEU A 7 -16.08 -19.67 22.81
N THR A 8 -17.05 -20.40 22.29
CA THR A 8 -16.78 -21.76 21.80
C THR A 8 -15.73 -21.65 20.69
N THR A 9 -14.87 -22.67 20.53
CA THR A 9 -13.86 -22.68 19.46
C THR A 9 -14.46 -22.38 18.07
N THR A 10 -15.71 -22.79 17.85
CA THR A 10 -16.49 -22.46 16.65
C THR A 10 -16.81 -20.96 16.53
N GLY A 11 -17.19 -20.30 17.63
CA GLY A 11 -17.45 -18.86 17.66
C GLY A 11 -16.18 -18.02 17.47
N GLU A 12 -15.06 -18.45 18.06
CA GLU A 12 -13.75 -17.82 17.82
C GLU A 12 -13.32 -17.97 16.37
N LEU A 13 -13.43 -19.18 15.80
CA LEU A 13 -13.11 -19.43 14.41
C LEU A 13 -13.96 -18.56 13.47
N GLN A 14 -15.27 -18.48 13.73
CA GLN A 14 -16.17 -17.65 12.93
C GLN A 14 -15.76 -16.18 12.97
N ALA A 15 -15.47 -15.64 14.16
CA ALA A 15 -15.03 -14.25 14.31
C ALA A 15 -13.71 -13.98 13.56
N LEU A 16 -12.74 -14.88 13.68
CA LEU A 16 -11.46 -14.78 12.96
C LEU A 16 -11.65 -14.81 11.45
N VAL A 17 -12.49 -15.71 10.93
CA VAL A 17 -12.75 -15.81 9.49
C VAL A 17 -13.45 -14.56 8.96
N THR A 18 -14.42 -14.01 9.70
CA THR A 18 -15.12 -12.77 9.33
C THR A 18 -14.17 -11.58 9.21
N LEU A 19 -13.11 -11.53 10.00
CA LEU A 19 -12.09 -10.49 9.94
C LEU A 19 -11.00 -10.77 8.89
N ALA A 20 -10.56 -12.03 8.81
CA ALA A 20 -9.49 -12.45 7.91
C ALA A 20 -9.92 -12.38 6.44
N ALA A 21 -11.15 -12.75 6.10
CA ALA A 21 -11.58 -12.81 4.70
C ALA A 21 -11.51 -11.43 3.98
N PRO A 22 -12.09 -10.34 4.50
CA PRO A 22 -11.95 -9.01 3.90
C PRO A 22 -10.49 -8.53 3.88
N LYS A 23 -9.71 -8.89 4.91
CA LYS A 23 -8.30 -8.52 4.97
C LYS A 23 -7.48 -9.22 3.89
N CYS A 24 -7.69 -10.51 3.68
CA CYS A 24 -7.09 -11.29 2.60
C CYS A 24 -7.43 -10.68 1.23
N ILE A 25 -8.69 -10.30 1.00
CA ILE A 25 -9.11 -9.62 -0.23
C ILE A 25 -8.30 -8.33 -0.43
N SER A 26 -8.21 -7.49 0.61
CA SER A 26 -7.44 -6.24 0.53
C SER A 26 -5.97 -6.47 0.16
N ILE A 27 -5.33 -7.50 0.74
CA ILE A 27 -3.94 -7.86 0.47
C ILE A 27 -3.78 -8.38 -0.97
N LEU A 28 -4.69 -9.24 -1.42
CA LEU A 28 -4.69 -9.76 -2.79
C LEU A 28 -4.90 -8.64 -3.80
N SER A 29 -5.80 -7.69 -3.53
CA SER A 29 -5.99 -6.49 -4.37
C SER A 29 -4.70 -5.68 -4.48
N PHE A 30 -3.97 -5.50 -3.37
CA PHE A 30 -2.69 -4.80 -3.40
C PHE A 30 -1.66 -5.49 -4.31
N TYR A 31 -1.49 -6.80 -4.19
CA TYR A 31 -0.60 -7.56 -5.08
C TYR A 31 -1.07 -7.58 -6.53
N ALA A 32 -2.38 -7.61 -6.75
CA ALA A 32 -2.95 -7.55 -8.09
C ALA A 32 -2.58 -6.25 -8.81
N LEU A 33 -2.57 -5.10 -8.11
CA LEU A 33 -2.15 -3.82 -8.69
C LEU A 33 -0.71 -3.88 -9.19
N SER A 34 0.22 -4.40 -8.37
CA SER A 34 1.62 -4.54 -8.77
C SER A 34 1.78 -5.45 -9.99
N ILE A 35 1.02 -6.55 -10.06
CA ILE A 35 1.03 -7.44 -11.23
C ILE A 35 0.48 -6.74 -12.47
N LEU A 36 -0.62 -6.00 -12.33
CA LEU A 36 -1.25 -5.28 -13.43
C LEU A 36 -0.31 -4.24 -14.03
N GLU A 37 0.42 -3.46 -13.22
CA GLU A 37 1.41 -2.50 -13.71
C GLU A 37 2.47 -3.17 -14.59
N LEU A 38 2.96 -4.35 -14.20
CA LEU A 38 3.91 -5.14 -15.00
C LEU A 38 3.26 -5.66 -16.29
N ILE A 39 2.01 -6.14 -16.24
CA ILE A 39 1.29 -6.61 -17.43
C ILE A 39 1.15 -5.48 -18.45
N PHE A 40 0.65 -4.31 -18.04
CA PHE A 40 0.45 -3.19 -18.96
C PHE A 40 1.78 -2.66 -19.49
N ALA A 41 2.81 -2.54 -18.65
CA ALA A 41 4.15 -2.16 -19.10
C ALA A 41 4.74 -3.19 -20.10
N GLY A 42 4.48 -4.49 -19.89
CA GLY A 42 4.86 -5.57 -20.80
C GLY A 42 4.25 -5.45 -22.19
N HIS A 43 3.02 -4.94 -22.30
CA HIS A 43 2.37 -4.71 -23.60
C HIS A 43 2.98 -3.52 -24.37
N LEU A 44 3.56 -2.55 -23.66
CA LEU A 44 4.21 -1.39 -24.29
C LEU A 44 5.60 -1.75 -24.85
N GLY A 45 6.31 -2.64 -24.18
CA GLY A 45 7.60 -3.12 -24.64
C GLY A 45 8.49 -3.62 -23.51
N THR A 46 9.61 -4.25 -23.89
CA THR A 46 10.57 -4.79 -22.93
C THR A 46 11.27 -3.68 -22.13
N ALA A 47 11.49 -2.51 -22.73
CA ALA A 47 12.17 -1.41 -22.06
C ALA A 47 11.31 -0.81 -20.94
N GLU A 48 10.01 -0.64 -21.20
CA GLU A 48 8.97 -0.14 -20.32
C GLU A 48 8.73 -1.11 -19.17
N MET A 49 8.54 -2.39 -19.48
CA MET A 49 8.41 -3.44 -18.46
C MET A 49 9.60 -3.47 -17.51
N THR A 50 10.81 -3.43 -18.05
CA THR A 50 12.05 -3.40 -17.26
C THR A 50 12.10 -2.17 -16.37
N ALA A 51 11.77 -1.00 -16.93
CA ALA A 51 11.75 0.26 -16.18
C ALA A 51 10.76 0.23 -15.00
N VAL A 52 9.53 -0.23 -15.24
CA VAL A 52 8.48 -0.33 -14.22
C VAL A 52 8.85 -1.37 -13.17
N ALA A 53 9.26 -2.57 -13.57
CA ALA A 53 9.59 -3.66 -12.65
C ALA A 53 10.71 -3.27 -11.68
N PHE A 54 11.82 -2.72 -12.19
CA PHE A 54 12.93 -2.30 -11.32
C PHE A 54 12.59 -1.09 -10.45
N SER A 55 11.79 -0.13 -10.97
CA SER A 55 11.35 1.01 -10.17
C SER A 55 10.44 0.55 -9.02
N GLN A 56 9.48 -0.34 -9.28
CA GLN A 56 8.58 -0.89 -8.28
C GLN A 56 9.33 -1.63 -7.16
N ILE A 57 10.37 -2.40 -7.49
CA ILE A 57 11.24 -3.03 -6.48
C ILE A 57 11.83 -1.99 -5.53
N VAL A 58 12.36 -0.88 -6.07
CA VAL A 58 12.91 0.21 -5.25
C VAL A 58 11.82 0.87 -4.41
N PHE A 59 10.63 1.10 -4.98
CA PHE A 59 9.50 1.70 -4.27
C PHE A 59 9.03 0.83 -3.10
N ASP A 60 8.77 -0.44 -3.34
CA ASP A 60 8.30 -1.38 -2.32
C ASP A 60 9.32 -1.51 -1.20
N PHE A 61 10.60 -1.67 -1.53
CA PHE A 61 11.66 -1.78 -0.53
C PHE A 61 11.76 -0.52 0.33
N THR A 62 11.81 0.65 -0.30
CA THR A 62 11.92 1.93 0.43
C THR A 62 10.67 2.20 1.26
N ILE A 63 9.46 2.01 0.73
CA ILE A 63 8.21 2.18 1.48
C ILE A 63 8.19 1.27 2.70
N ILE A 64 8.51 -0.02 2.54
CA ILE A 64 8.51 -0.99 3.65
C ILE A 64 9.50 -0.55 4.73
N VAL A 65 10.76 -0.28 4.36
CA VAL A 65 11.81 0.08 5.33
C VAL A 65 11.42 1.30 6.16
N PHE A 66 10.88 2.33 5.51
CA PHE A 66 10.62 3.60 6.18
C PHE A 66 9.27 3.65 6.93
N THR A 67 8.26 2.87 6.52
CA THR A 67 6.90 3.00 7.08
C THR A 67 6.48 1.87 8.00
N GLN A 68 7.13 0.69 7.94
CA GLN A 68 6.68 -0.46 8.72
C GLN A 68 6.76 -0.24 10.22
N GLY A 69 7.74 0.53 10.71
CA GLY A 69 7.82 0.90 12.13
C GLY A 69 6.55 1.62 12.63
N PHE A 70 6.07 2.59 11.85
CA PHE A 70 4.83 3.31 12.14
C PHE A 70 3.63 2.36 12.10
N ASN A 71 3.49 1.56 11.04
CA ASN A 71 2.38 0.64 10.87
C ASN A 71 2.31 -0.39 12.02
N LYS A 72 3.42 -1.05 12.32
CA LYS A 72 3.47 -2.06 13.40
C LYS A 72 3.25 -1.43 14.77
N GLY A 73 3.82 -0.24 15.02
CA GLY A 73 3.61 0.52 16.25
C GLY A 73 2.14 0.88 16.46
N LEU A 74 1.46 1.39 15.43
CA LEU A 74 0.04 1.70 15.48
C LEU A 74 -0.82 0.46 15.68
N ASN A 75 -0.51 -0.64 15.01
CA ASN A 75 -1.27 -1.87 15.17
C ASN A 75 -1.23 -2.37 16.62
N ALA A 76 -0.04 -2.38 17.25
CA ALA A 76 0.13 -2.81 18.63
C ALA A 76 -0.51 -1.83 19.62
N LEU A 77 -0.11 -0.56 19.59
CA LEU A 77 -0.59 0.46 20.53
C LEU A 77 -2.06 0.79 20.33
N GLY A 78 -2.51 0.79 19.08
CA GLY A 78 -3.89 1.05 18.70
C GLY A 78 -4.83 -0.06 19.17
N SER A 79 -4.46 -1.33 18.98
CA SER A 79 -5.27 -2.47 19.46
C SER A 79 -5.36 -2.48 20.98
N GLN A 80 -4.27 -2.12 21.68
CA GLN A 80 -4.27 -1.97 23.15
C GLN A 80 -5.18 -0.82 23.60
N ALA A 81 -5.05 0.36 22.99
CA ALA A 81 -5.89 1.52 23.32
C ALA A 81 -7.38 1.25 23.03
N PHE A 82 -7.68 0.58 21.92
CA PHE A 82 -9.03 0.16 21.55
C PHE A 82 -9.59 -0.84 22.57
N GLY A 83 -8.82 -1.88 22.93
CA GLY A 83 -9.22 -2.86 23.96
C GLY A 83 -9.44 -2.23 25.34
N ALA A 84 -8.66 -1.21 25.70
CA ALA A 84 -8.84 -0.41 26.91
C ALA A 84 -9.99 0.62 26.81
N LYS A 85 -10.73 0.65 25.70
CA LYS A 85 -11.80 1.63 25.40
C LYS A 85 -11.32 3.10 25.41
N ASN A 86 -10.02 3.34 25.27
CA ASN A 86 -9.44 4.68 25.23
C ASN A 86 -9.34 5.19 23.78
N LEU A 87 -10.49 5.56 23.21
CA LEU A 87 -10.59 6.00 21.82
C LEU A 87 -9.87 7.34 21.58
N LEU A 88 -9.77 8.19 22.60
CA LEU A 88 -9.03 9.45 22.51
C LEU A 88 -7.52 9.20 22.29
N LEU A 89 -6.95 8.26 23.04
CA LEU A 89 -5.54 7.88 22.87
C LEU A 89 -5.29 7.22 21.52
N LEU A 90 -6.20 6.34 21.09
CA LEU A 90 -6.15 5.72 19.76
C LEU A 90 -6.13 6.78 18.65
N GLY A 91 -7.01 7.78 18.72
CA GLY A 91 -7.03 8.90 17.77
C GLY A 91 -5.75 9.73 17.78
N ARG A 92 -5.14 9.94 18.97
CA ARG A 92 -3.84 10.62 19.08
C ARG A 92 -2.71 9.84 18.40
N TYR A 93 -2.66 8.51 18.58
CA TYR A 93 -1.69 7.68 17.86
C TYR A 93 -1.86 7.80 16.34
N ALA A 94 -3.11 7.80 15.86
CA ALA A 94 -3.39 7.97 14.44
C ALA A 94 -2.88 9.32 13.91
N GLN A 95 -3.19 10.43 14.60
CA GLN A 95 -2.75 11.77 14.18
C GLN A 95 -1.22 11.90 14.21
N MET A 96 -0.57 11.44 15.28
CA MET A 96 0.88 11.48 15.40
C MET A 96 1.57 10.67 14.31
N GLY A 97 1.05 9.49 14.00
CA GLY A 97 1.61 8.67 12.93
C GLY A 97 1.33 9.22 11.54
N CYS A 98 0.16 9.82 11.29
CA CYS A 98 -0.11 10.54 10.04
C CYS A 98 0.91 11.67 9.81
N LEU A 99 1.26 12.41 10.86
CA LEU A 99 2.34 13.41 10.80
C LEU A 99 3.69 12.73 10.54
N GLY A 100 4.00 11.64 11.24
CA GLY A 100 5.24 10.87 11.04
C GLY A 100 5.43 10.36 9.62
N VAL A 101 4.41 9.71 9.03
CA VAL A 101 4.48 9.22 7.64
C VAL A 101 4.51 10.35 6.63
N THR A 102 3.89 11.49 6.93
CA THR A 102 4.00 12.71 6.09
C THR A 102 5.44 13.21 6.06
N VAL A 103 6.12 13.29 7.20
CA VAL A 103 7.54 13.69 7.26
C VAL A 103 8.42 12.69 6.50
N VAL A 104 8.18 11.39 6.66
CA VAL A 104 8.91 10.30 5.97
C VAL A 104 8.69 10.32 4.45
N THR A 105 7.59 10.91 3.97
CA THR A 105 7.35 11.07 2.53
C THR A 105 8.47 11.90 1.89
N LEU A 106 9.04 12.89 2.59
CA LEU A 106 10.07 13.78 2.03
C LEU A 106 11.36 13.03 1.62
N PRO A 107 12.04 12.28 2.52
CA PRO A 107 13.22 11.50 2.12
C PRO A 107 12.89 10.40 1.10
N LEU A 108 11.68 9.82 1.15
CA LEU A 108 11.25 8.84 0.14
C LEU A 108 11.12 9.48 -1.24
N ALA A 109 10.40 10.61 -1.35
CA ALA A 109 10.23 11.34 -2.60
C ALA A 109 11.59 11.79 -3.17
N PHE A 110 12.49 12.26 -2.31
CA PHE A 110 13.86 12.58 -2.69
C PHE A 110 14.60 11.36 -3.25
N SER A 111 14.54 10.22 -2.57
CA SER A 111 15.18 8.98 -3.03
C SER A 111 14.65 8.51 -4.39
N TRP A 112 13.35 8.66 -4.62
CA TRP A 112 12.71 8.26 -5.88
C TRP A 112 13.16 9.13 -7.07
N TRP A 113 13.59 10.36 -6.80
CA TRP A 113 14.14 11.24 -7.83
C TRP A 113 15.42 10.70 -8.48
N PHE A 114 16.13 9.78 -7.82
CA PHE A 114 17.40 9.21 -8.29
C PHE A 114 17.30 7.73 -8.69
N VAL A 115 16.09 7.18 -8.84
CA VAL A 115 15.91 5.77 -9.22
C VAL A 115 16.55 5.47 -10.57
N GLY A 116 16.42 6.35 -11.57
CA GLY A 116 17.07 6.14 -12.86
C GLY A 116 18.59 6.04 -12.75
N ASP A 117 19.21 6.94 -11.98
CA ASP A 117 20.66 6.91 -11.74
C ASP A 117 21.10 5.66 -10.96
N LEU A 118 20.30 5.23 -9.98
CA LEU A 118 20.53 3.98 -9.25
C LEU A 118 20.49 2.78 -10.20
N LEU A 119 19.48 2.68 -11.07
CA LEU A 119 19.36 1.59 -12.02
C LEU A 119 20.47 1.60 -13.08
N ARG A 120 20.95 2.78 -13.48
CA ARG A 120 22.11 2.92 -14.35
C ARG A 120 23.35 2.28 -13.70
N LEU A 121 23.56 2.49 -12.40
CA LEU A 121 24.67 1.90 -11.65
C LEU A 121 24.62 0.36 -11.63
N PHE A 122 23.41 -0.21 -11.61
CA PHE A 122 23.19 -1.66 -11.68
C PHE A 122 23.24 -2.23 -13.11
N GLY A 123 23.60 -1.43 -14.11
CA GLY A 123 23.78 -1.89 -15.49
C GLY A 123 22.46 -2.10 -16.25
N VAL A 124 21.36 -1.50 -15.81
CA VAL A 124 20.10 -1.51 -16.56
C VAL A 124 20.26 -0.75 -17.89
N SER A 125 19.59 -1.22 -18.94
CA SER A 125 19.72 -0.64 -20.29
C SER A 125 19.43 0.88 -20.31
N PRO A 126 20.14 1.68 -21.14
CA PRO A 126 19.92 3.12 -21.19
C PRO A 126 18.47 3.53 -21.50
N ALA A 127 17.79 2.78 -22.38
CA ALA A 127 16.39 3.03 -22.71
C ALA A 127 15.47 2.86 -21.48
N SER A 128 15.63 1.76 -20.74
CA SER A 128 14.87 1.52 -19.51
C SER A 128 15.22 2.49 -18.40
N VAL A 129 16.47 2.95 -18.30
CA VAL A 129 16.89 3.96 -17.30
C VAL A 129 16.15 5.28 -17.51
N VAL A 130 16.03 5.76 -18.74
CA VAL A 130 15.31 7.00 -19.05
C VAL A 130 13.84 6.88 -18.68
N LEU A 131 13.21 5.75 -19.02
CA LEU A 131 11.82 5.47 -18.68
C LEU A 131 11.60 5.34 -17.18
N ALA A 132 12.49 4.64 -16.46
CA ALA A 132 12.44 4.49 -15.01
C ALA A 132 12.59 5.83 -14.31
N GLN A 133 13.43 6.71 -14.85
CA GLN A 133 13.60 8.06 -14.33
C GLN A 133 12.32 8.90 -14.46
N GLN A 134 11.61 8.80 -15.59
CA GLN A 134 10.33 9.48 -15.78
C GLN A 134 9.24 8.88 -14.88
N TYR A 135 9.13 7.56 -14.86
CA TYR A 135 8.16 6.82 -14.08
C TYR A 135 8.29 7.08 -12.58
N SER A 136 9.52 7.10 -12.04
CA SER A 136 9.78 7.38 -10.62
C SER A 136 9.46 8.81 -10.21
N LYS A 137 9.80 9.80 -11.03
CA LYS A 137 9.44 11.20 -10.77
C LYS A 137 7.92 11.38 -10.75
N LEU A 138 7.20 10.82 -11.72
CA LEU A 138 5.73 10.86 -11.75
C LEU A 138 5.13 10.11 -10.56
N SER A 139 5.76 9.01 -10.12
CA SER A 139 5.27 8.21 -9.00
C SER A 139 5.32 8.92 -7.64
N THR A 140 6.17 9.94 -7.49
CA THR A 140 6.18 10.76 -6.26
C THR A 140 4.86 11.47 -6.00
N LEU A 141 4.03 11.68 -7.03
CA LEU A 141 2.72 12.34 -6.89
C LEU A 141 1.73 11.49 -6.09
N TRP A 142 1.77 10.17 -6.24
CA TRP A 142 0.87 9.26 -5.51
C TRP A 142 1.44 8.77 -4.17
N LEU A 143 2.73 9.03 -3.90
CA LEU A 143 3.42 8.54 -2.71
C LEU A 143 2.73 8.99 -1.41
N TRP A 144 2.53 10.29 -1.20
CA TRP A 144 1.93 10.79 0.05
C TRP A 144 0.51 10.25 0.28
N PRO A 145 -0.43 10.32 -0.69
CA PRO A 145 -1.75 9.70 -0.54
C PRO A 145 -1.68 8.21 -0.21
N ARG A 146 -0.78 7.47 -0.85
CA ARG A 146 -0.60 6.03 -0.62
C ARG A 146 -0.17 5.73 0.81
N LEU A 147 0.79 6.48 1.36
CA LEU A 147 1.31 6.26 2.71
C LEU A 147 0.25 6.60 3.77
N ILE A 148 -0.48 7.70 3.58
CA ILE A 148 -1.60 8.06 4.48
C ILE A 148 -2.68 6.99 4.44
N TYR A 149 -3.09 6.55 3.24
CA TYR A 149 -4.07 5.46 3.10
C TYR A 149 -3.60 4.20 3.81
N GLN A 150 -2.35 3.78 3.61
CA GLN A 150 -1.77 2.60 4.27
C GLN A 150 -1.84 2.71 5.79
N TYR A 151 -1.47 3.86 6.34
CA TYR A 151 -1.44 4.08 7.79
C TYR A 151 -2.86 4.11 8.37
N LEU A 152 -3.81 4.75 7.70
CA LEU A 152 -5.22 4.77 8.10
C LEU A 152 -5.88 3.40 8.00
N THR A 153 -5.51 2.57 7.02
CA THR A 153 -5.94 1.17 6.98
C THR A 153 -5.53 0.44 8.26
N VAL A 154 -4.30 0.61 8.73
CA VAL A 154 -3.84 0.00 9.99
C VAL A 154 -4.62 0.53 11.20
N TYR A 155 -4.98 1.81 11.19
CA TYR A 155 -5.83 2.40 12.23
C TYR A 155 -7.21 1.72 12.29
N PHE A 156 -7.85 1.50 11.14
CA PHE A 156 -9.11 0.77 11.08
C PHE A 156 -8.95 -0.72 11.42
N ASP A 157 -7.86 -1.36 10.98
CA ASP A 157 -7.55 -2.75 11.34
C ASP A 157 -7.43 -2.91 12.87
N SER A 158 -6.81 -1.96 13.56
CA SER A 158 -6.65 -2.01 15.04
C SER A 158 -7.99 -1.99 15.79
N GLN A 159 -9.05 -1.50 15.13
CA GLN A 159 -10.43 -1.46 15.62
C GLN A 159 -11.28 -2.61 15.09
N GLN A 160 -10.68 -3.57 14.36
CA GLN A 160 -11.37 -4.67 13.70
C GLN A 160 -12.32 -4.21 12.56
N ILE A 161 -12.11 -3.01 12.02
CA ILE A 161 -12.90 -2.45 10.91
C ILE A 161 -12.17 -2.73 9.59
N VAL A 162 -12.43 -3.89 8.99
CA VAL A 162 -11.68 -4.36 7.80
C VAL A 162 -12.46 -4.24 6.48
N LEU A 163 -13.79 -4.25 6.53
CA LEU A 163 -14.64 -4.29 5.34
C LEU A 163 -14.54 -3.04 4.45
N PRO A 164 -14.53 -1.80 4.98
CA PRO A 164 -14.41 -0.61 4.15
C PRO A 164 -13.12 -0.58 3.33
N THR A 165 -11.99 -0.96 3.94
CA THR A 165 -10.71 -1.08 3.26
C THR A 165 -10.76 -2.09 2.12
N ALA A 166 -11.43 -3.24 2.32
CA ALA A 166 -11.57 -4.25 1.29
C ALA A 166 -12.38 -3.75 0.08
N ILE A 167 -13.51 -3.07 0.35
CA ILE A 167 -14.33 -2.47 -0.70
C ILE A 167 -13.52 -1.45 -1.50
N VAL A 168 -12.85 -0.51 -0.82
CA VAL A 168 -12.01 0.51 -1.48
C VAL A 168 -10.91 -0.14 -2.32
N SER A 169 -10.25 -1.18 -1.80
CA SER A 169 -9.15 -1.86 -2.50
C SER A 169 -9.63 -2.57 -3.77
N VAL A 170 -10.78 -3.25 -3.71
CA VAL A 170 -11.38 -3.90 -4.89
C VAL A 170 -11.85 -2.87 -5.91
N SER A 171 -12.55 -1.83 -5.46
CA SER A 171 -12.98 -0.74 -6.35
C SER A 171 -11.80 -0.06 -7.04
N PHE A 172 -10.70 0.17 -6.32
CA PHE A 172 -9.50 0.76 -6.89
C PHE A 172 -8.88 -0.14 -7.96
N VAL A 173 -8.81 -1.46 -7.75
CA VAL A 173 -8.34 -2.41 -8.79
C VAL A 173 -9.19 -2.32 -10.05
N VAL A 174 -10.52 -2.32 -9.92
CA VAL A 174 -11.43 -2.23 -11.09
C VAL A 174 -11.21 -0.93 -11.86
N VAL A 175 -11.13 0.19 -11.15
CA VAL A 175 -10.85 1.50 -11.77
C VAL A 175 -9.47 1.52 -12.42
N HIS A 176 -8.45 0.98 -11.75
CA HIS A 176 -7.07 0.92 -12.25
C HIS A 176 -7.00 0.12 -13.57
N VAL A 177 -7.65 -1.05 -13.63
CA VAL A 177 -7.73 -1.86 -14.86
C VAL A 177 -8.41 -1.07 -15.97
N GLY A 178 -9.59 -0.49 -15.68
CA GLY A 178 -10.34 0.29 -16.67
C GLY A 178 -9.52 1.46 -17.23
N MET A 179 -8.87 2.23 -16.35
CA MET A 179 -8.03 3.36 -16.75
C MET A 179 -6.82 2.91 -17.57
N ASN A 180 -6.13 1.84 -17.19
CA ASN A 180 -4.97 1.36 -17.95
C ASN A 180 -5.37 0.83 -19.32
N VAL A 181 -6.48 0.11 -19.44
CA VAL A 181 -7.00 -0.32 -20.75
C VAL A 181 -7.26 0.89 -21.64
N LEU A 182 -7.94 1.93 -21.12
CA LEU A 182 -8.26 3.14 -21.87
C LEU A 182 -7.00 3.93 -22.30
N VAL A 183 -6.00 4.05 -21.42
CA VAL A 183 -4.79 4.84 -21.69
C VAL A 183 -3.80 4.09 -22.59
N VAL A 184 -3.66 2.79 -22.40
CA VAL A 184 -2.68 1.96 -23.17
C VAL A 184 -3.22 1.58 -24.54
N PHE A 185 -4.48 1.13 -24.62
CA PHE A 185 -5.07 0.66 -25.88
C PHE A 185 -5.96 1.69 -26.58
N GLY A 186 -6.26 2.82 -25.93
CA GLY A 186 -7.16 3.84 -26.43
C GLY A 186 -8.65 3.45 -26.29
N VAL A 187 -9.53 4.41 -26.58
CA VAL A 187 -10.96 4.13 -26.81
C VAL A 187 -11.08 3.63 -28.25
N PRO A 188 -11.73 2.48 -28.53
CA PRO A 188 -12.05 2.10 -29.91
C PRO A 188 -12.89 3.22 -30.53
N SER A 189 -12.33 3.93 -31.51
CA SER A 189 -13.00 4.95 -32.31
C SER A 189 -13.92 4.31 -33.35
#